data_AF-A0A954DHQ8-F1
#
_entry.id   AF-A0A954DHQ8-F1
#
_cell.length_a   1.000
_cell.length_b   1.000
_cell.length_c   1.000
_cell.angle_alpha   90.00
_cell.angle_beta   90.00
_cell.angle_gamma   90.00
#
_symmetry.space_group_name_H-M   'P 1'
#
loop_
_entity.id
_entity.type
_entity.pdbx_description
1 polymer ?
#
loop_
_entity_poly.entity_id
_entity_poly.type
_entity_poly.pdbx_seq_one_letter_code
_entity_poly.pdbx_strand_id
1 'polypeptide(L)'
;SATPEDLKAQFDFLISLRDKLSETHDAILDLRRVRSDLDDLRARAKDVDGADKLIERCKALAKTLTDIEEALYQTKNRSNQDPLNFPIRLNNELSALAGVVGTGSFRPTDQAEAVREEVTKEIDEQLEKYRNAISVDLPAIEAMAQDVRVPALRPRKSAGETSGR
;
A
#
# COMPACT_ATOMS: atom_id res chain seq x y z
N SER A 1 1.49 3.28 -40.35
CA SER A 1 2.68 3.17 -39.49
C SER A 1 2.49 4.11 -38.32
N ALA A 2 2.85 3.70 -37.10
CA ALA A 2 2.83 4.60 -35.95
C ALA A 2 3.79 5.77 -36.18
N THR A 3 3.43 6.95 -35.72
CA THR A 3 4.37 8.08 -35.67
C THR A 3 5.30 7.95 -34.45
N PRO A 4 6.50 8.55 -34.47
CA PRO A 4 7.32 8.67 -33.27
C PRO A 4 6.56 9.27 -32.07
N GLU A 5 5.64 10.20 -32.33
CA GLU A 5 4.78 10.82 -31.33
C GLU A 5 3.79 9.82 -30.73
N ASP A 6 3.19 8.94 -31.54
CA ASP A 6 2.30 7.88 -31.03
C ASP A 6 3.04 6.89 -30.14
N LEU A 7 4.27 6.52 -30.53
CA LEU A 7 5.13 5.64 -29.73
C LEU A 7 5.55 6.29 -28.41
N LYS A 8 5.84 7.60 -28.44
CA LYS A 8 6.15 8.37 -27.23
C LYS A 8 4.94 8.43 -26.29
N ALA A 9 3.74 8.69 -26.82
CA ALA A 9 2.52 8.72 -26.00
C ALA A 9 2.25 7.35 -25.35
N GLN A 10 2.42 6.26 -26.09
CA GLN A 10 2.30 4.90 -25.56
C GLN A 10 3.32 4.63 -24.46
N PHE A 11 4.59 5.03 -24.68
CA PHE A 11 5.65 4.88 -23.69
C PHE A 11 5.36 5.66 -22.40
N ASP A 12 5.03 6.95 -22.51
CA ASP A 12 4.75 7.81 -21.35
C ASP A 12 3.57 7.27 -20.54
N PHE A 13 2.53 6.78 -21.22
CA PHE A 13 1.38 6.13 -20.60
C PHE A 13 1.80 4.88 -19.80
N LEU A 14 2.54 3.96 -20.42
CA LEU A 14 2.99 2.72 -19.76
C LEU A 14 3.92 3.00 -18.58
N ILE A 15 4.79 4.02 -18.70
CA ILE A 15 5.64 4.49 -17.61
C ILE A 15 4.80 4.99 -16.44
N SER A 16 3.77 5.80 -16.69
CA SER A 16 2.90 6.31 -15.64
C SER A 16 2.17 5.18 -14.88
N LEU A 17 1.71 4.14 -15.59
CA LEU A 17 1.10 2.96 -14.97
C LEU A 17 2.09 2.19 -14.10
N ARG A 18 3.30 1.94 -14.62
CA ARG A 18 4.38 1.28 -13.88
C ARG A 18 4.69 2.03 -12.60
N ASP A 19 4.86 3.35 -12.68
CA ASP A 19 5.25 4.16 -11.53
C ASP A 19 4.17 4.16 -10.44
N LYS A 20 2.90 4.27 -10.84
CA LYS A 20 1.78 4.17 -9.89
C LYS A 20 1.66 2.79 -9.27
N LEU A 21 1.90 1.73 -10.03
CA LEU A 21 1.96 0.36 -9.50
C LEU A 21 3.10 0.21 -8.49
N SER A 22 4.29 0.70 -8.79
CA SER A 22 5.43 0.67 -7.87
C SER A 22 5.14 1.41 -6.57
N GLU A 23 4.61 2.63 -6.64
CA GLU A 23 4.20 3.41 -5.46
C GLU A 23 3.19 2.63 -4.60
N THR A 24 2.20 2.00 -5.25
CA THR A 24 1.18 1.20 -4.57
C THR A 24 1.80 0.00 -3.82
N HIS A 25 2.75 -0.69 -4.46
CA HIS A 25 3.41 -1.85 -3.85
C HIS A 25 4.30 -1.43 -2.67
N ASP A 26 5.04 -0.33 -2.81
CA ASP A 26 5.87 0.21 -1.73
C ASP A 26 5.02 0.59 -0.51
N ALA A 27 3.87 1.24 -0.74
CA ALA A 27 2.94 1.57 0.33
C ALA A 27 2.36 0.32 1.02
N ILE A 28 2.03 -0.73 0.27
CA ILE A 28 1.56 -2.01 0.85
C ILE A 28 2.65 -2.67 1.70
N LEU A 29 3.90 -2.65 1.25
CA LEU A 29 5.03 -3.19 2.01
C LEU A 29 5.22 -2.45 3.33
N ASP A 30 5.18 -1.11 3.29
CA ASP A 30 5.29 -0.29 4.50
C ASP A 30 4.09 -0.52 5.45
N LEU A 31 2.88 -0.54 4.91
CA LEU A 31 1.67 -0.83 5.67
C LEU A 31 1.76 -2.16 6.42
N ARG A 32 2.23 -3.23 5.75
CA ARG A 32 2.42 -4.55 6.37
C ARG A 32 3.47 -4.53 7.47
N ARG A 33 4.55 -3.77 7.29
CA ARG A 33 5.57 -3.54 8.32
C ARG A 33 4.95 -2.88 9.54
N VAL A 34 4.23 -1.76 9.38
CA VAL A 34 3.58 -1.06 10.48
C VAL A 34 2.59 -1.96 11.22
N ARG A 35 1.78 -2.76 10.50
CA ARG A 35 0.87 -3.72 11.14
C ARG A 35 1.60 -4.73 12.02
N SER A 36 2.73 -5.26 11.56
CA SER A 36 3.57 -6.16 12.36
C SER A 36 4.09 -5.46 13.62
N ASP A 37 4.56 -4.22 13.49
CA ASP A 37 5.06 -3.42 14.61
C ASP A 37 3.96 -3.18 15.67
N LEU A 38 2.73 -2.88 15.23
CA LEU A 38 1.57 -2.73 16.12
C LEU A 38 1.23 -4.03 16.86
N ASP A 39 1.31 -5.18 16.21
CA ASP A 39 1.07 -6.48 16.85
C ASP A 39 2.15 -6.81 17.89
N ASP A 40 3.42 -6.52 17.59
CA ASP A 40 4.53 -6.66 18.53
C ASP A 40 4.37 -5.72 19.75
N LEU A 41 3.90 -4.49 19.53
CA LEU A 41 3.60 -3.55 20.61
C LEU A 41 2.45 -4.04 21.49
N ARG A 42 1.36 -4.50 20.87
CA ARG A 42 0.23 -5.08 21.59
C ARG A 42 0.66 -6.27 22.43
N ALA A 43 1.49 -7.16 21.89
CA ALA A 43 2.00 -8.32 22.62
C ALA A 43 2.79 -7.91 23.87
N ARG A 44 3.65 -6.87 23.77
CA ARG A 44 4.40 -6.31 24.91
C ARG A 44 3.52 -5.59 25.93
N ALA A 45 2.41 -5.01 25.49
CA ALA A 45 1.48 -4.26 26.32
C ALA A 45 0.47 -5.14 27.10
N LYS A 46 0.31 -6.42 26.75
CA LYS A 46 -0.72 -7.31 27.33
C LYS A 46 -0.67 -7.42 28.86
N ASP A 47 0.53 -7.42 29.42
CA ASP A 47 0.76 -7.63 30.86
C ASP A 47 1.09 -6.31 31.59
N VAL A 48 0.83 -5.17 30.95
CA VAL A 48 1.10 -3.84 31.50
C VAL A 48 -0.19 -3.20 32.00
N ASP A 49 -0.23 -2.92 33.31
CA ASP A 49 -1.37 -2.25 33.94
C ASP A 49 -1.64 -0.89 33.29
N GLY A 50 -2.89 -0.66 32.87
CA GLY A 50 -3.32 0.59 32.25
C GLY A 50 -3.08 0.68 30.74
N ALA A 51 -2.57 -0.37 30.08
CA ALA A 51 -2.29 -0.36 28.64
C ALA A 51 -3.50 -0.68 27.74
N ASP A 52 -4.70 -0.89 28.28
CA ASP A 52 -5.91 -1.26 27.50
C ASP A 52 -6.19 -0.27 26.36
N LYS A 53 -6.11 1.03 26.63
CA LYS A 53 -6.36 2.08 25.62
C LYS A 53 -5.33 2.04 24.49
N LEU A 54 -4.06 1.73 24.81
CA LEU A 54 -3.00 1.57 23.82
C LEU A 54 -3.31 0.36 22.91
N ILE A 55 -3.67 -0.78 23.51
CA ILE A 55 -4.00 -2.00 22.78
C ILE A 55 -5.18 -1.77 21.82
N GLU A 56 -6.24 -1.10 22.28
CA GLU A 56 -7.39 -0.78 21.44
C GLU A 56 -7.03 0.19 20.30
N ARG A 57 -6.18 1.20 20.55
CA ARG A 57 -5.73 2.10 19.49
C ARG A 57 -4.89 1.38 18.43
N CYS A 58 -4.00 0.49 18.85
CA CYS A 58 -3.22 -0.36 17.94
C CYS A 58 -4.13 -1.26 17.09
N LYS A 59 -5.18 -1.87 17.67
CA LYS A 59 -6.16 -2.67 16.92
C LYS A 59 -6.91 -1.84 15.88
N ALA A 60 -7.34 -0.63 16.27
CA ALA A 60 -8.06 0.27 15.37
C ALA A 60 -7.21 0.66 14.16
N LEU A 61 -5.95 1.08 14.39
CA LEU A 61 -5.03 1.39 13.30
C LEU A 61 -4.74 0.17 12.43
N ALA A 62 -4.46 -1.00 13.03
CA ALA A 62 -4.21 -2.22 12.27
C ALA A 62 -5.40 -2.63 11.39
N LYS A 63 -6.64 -2.39 11.84
CA LYS A 63 -7.85 -2.59 11.05
C LYS A 63 -7.92 -1.60 9.88
N THR A 64 -7.73 -0.29 10.13
CA THR A 64 -7.70 0.73 9.07
C THR A 64 -6.66 0.39 7.99
N LEU A 65 -5.47 -0.05 8.41
CA LEU A 65 -4.42 -0.50 7.50
C LEU A 65 -4.85 -1.74 6.70
N THR A 66 -5.55 -2.70 7.32
CA THR A 66 -6.10 -3.86 6.61
C THR A 66 -7.11 -3.44 5.54
N ASP A 67 -8.03 -2.53 5.88
CA ASP A 67 -9.08 -2.06 4.96
C ASP A 67 -8.46 -1.34 3.74
N ILE A 68 -7.39 -0.56 3.95
CA ILE A 68 -6.61 0.08 2.87
C ILE A 68 -5.90 -0.97 1.98
N GLU A 69 -5.22 -1.94 2.60
CA GLU A 69 -4.51 -3.00 1.87
C GLU A 69 -5.46 -3.80 0.98
N GLU A 70 -6.65 -4.15 1.50
CA GLU A 70 -7.65 -4.89 0.75
C GLU A 70 -8.29 -4.09 -0.40
N ALA A 71 -8.32 -2.76 -0.31
CA ALA A 71 -8.74 -1.90 -1.41
C ALA A 71 -7.68 -1.85 -2.52
N LEU A 72 -6.41 -1.71 -2.15
CA LEU A 72 -5.28 -1.61 -3.08
C LEU A 72 -4.90 -2.96 -3.73
N TYR A 73 -4.97 -4.05 -2.98
CA TYR A 73 -4.44 -5.35 -3.37
C TYR A 73 -5.28 -6.52 -2.89
N GLN A 74 -5.36 -7.58 -3.71
CA GLN A 74 -6.09 -8.79 -3.35
C GLN A 74 -5.27 -9.67 -2.39
N THR A 75 -5.44 -9.45 -1.08
CA THR A 75 -4.73 -10.18 -0.01
C THR A 75 -5.05 -11.68 0.06
N LYS A 76 -6.16 -12.11 -0.56
CA LYS A 76 -6.66 -13.49 -0.51
C LYS A 76 -6.26 -14.35 -1.71
N ASN A 77 -5.56 -13.78 -2.69
CA ASN A 77 -5.10 -14.51 -3.88
C ASN A 77 -3.88 -15.38 -3.51
N ARG A 78 -4.12 -16.64 -3.13
CA ARG A 78 -3.08 -17.61 -2.71
C ARG A 78 -2.94 -18.78 -3.69
N SER A 79 -3.79 -18.87 -4.72
CA SER A 79 -3.79 -19.95 -5.71
C SER A 79 -4.23 -19.47 -7.10
N ASN A 80 -3.78 -20.17 -8.16
CA ASN A 80 -4.10 -19.88 -9.57
C ASN A 80 -5.59 -20.09 -9.96
N GLN A 81 -6.45 -20.51 -9.01
CA GLN A 81 -7.90 -20.72 -9.21
C GLN A 81 -8.77 -19.67 -8.46
N ASP A 82 -8.15 -18.76 -7.71
CA ASP A 82 -8.81 -17.71 -6.93
C ASP A 82 -9.44 -16.53 -7.73
N PRO A 83 -9.09 -16.22 -8.99
CA PRO A 83 -9.69 -15.11 -9.75
C PRO A 83 -11.21 -15.18 -9.95
N LEU A 84 -11.83 -16.37 -9.75
CA LEU A 84 -13.27 -16.55 -9.88
C LEU A 84 -14.06 -16.12 -8.63
N ASN A 85 -13.42 -16.01 -7.45
CA ASN A 85 -14.08 -15.76 -6.15
C ASN A 85 -13.66 -14.46 -5.47
N PHE A 86 -12.60 -13.80 -5.93
CA PHE A 86 -12.09 -12.59 -5.32
C PHE A 86 -12.02 -11.46 -6.35
N PRO A 87 -12.76 -10.34 -6.16
CA PRO A 87 -12.84 -9.28 -7.16
C PRO A 87 -11.47 -8.70 -7.47
N ILE A 88 -11.36 -8.21 -8.70
CA ILE A 88 -10.21 -7.43 -9.19
C ILE A 88 -10.05 -6.22 -8.26
N ARG A 89 -8.80 -5.90 -7.89
CA ARG A 89 -8.44 -4.73 -7.08
C ARG A 89 -7.70 -3.72 -7.94
N LEU A 90 -7.51 -2.50 -7.43
CA LEU A 90 -6.97 -1.37 -8.19
C LEU A 90 -5.62 -1.66 -8.87
N ASN A 91 -4.73 -2.40 -8.18
CA ASN A 91 -3.45 -2.80 -8.78
C ASN A 91 -3.61 -3.74 -9.98
N ASN A 92 -4.62 -4.62 -9.96
CA ASN A 92 -4.89 -5.56 -11.04
C ASN A 92 -5.51 -4.84 -12.24
N GLU A 93 -6.32 -3.80 -12.01
CA GLU A 93 -6.91 -2.98 -13.07
C GLU A 93 -5.84 -2.18 -13.83
N LEU A 94 -4.92 -1.51 -13.12
CA LEU A 94 -3.78 -0.85 -13.79
C LEU A 94 -2.88 -1.85 -14.53
N SER A 95 -2.65 -3.03 -13.95
CA SER A 95 -1.83 -4.07 -14.58
C SER A 95 -2.49 -4.61 -15.86
N ALA A 96 -3.81 -4.82 -15.85
CA ALA A 96 -4.56 -5.23 -17.02
C ALA A 96 -4.55 -4.15 -18.10
N LEU A 97 -4.72 -2.88 -17.73
CA LEU A 97 -4.66 -1.74 -18.64
C LEU A 97 -3.29 -1.62 -19.31
N ALA A 98 -2.20 -1.82 -18.55
CA ALA A 98 -0.84 -1.84 -19.09
C ALA A 98 -0.66 -2.98 -20.12
N GLY A 99 -1.25 -4.16 -19.86
CA GLY A 99 -1.22 -5.29 -20.79
C GLY A 99 -1.97 -4.99 -22.10
N VAL A 100 -3.12 -4.33 -22.04
CA VAL A 100 -3.91 -3.95 -23.22
C VAL A 100 -3.19 -2.89 -24.04
N VAL A 101 -2.76 -1.79 -23.43
CA VAL A 101 -2.11 -0.67 -24.15
C VAL A 101 -0.70 -1.04 -24.62
N GLY A 102 -0.03 -1.97 -23.93
CA GLY A 102 1.26 -2.50 -24.35
C GLY A 102 1.20 -3.37 -25.62
N THR A 103 0.00 -3.70 -26.12
CA THR A 103 -0.14 -4.47 -27.37
C THR A 103 -0.06 -3.57 -28.60
N GLY A 104 0.88 -3.87 -29.49
CA GLY A 104 1.06 -3.13 -30.75
C GLY A 104 1.83 -1.82 -30.60
N SER A 105 1.77 -1.00 -31.65
CA SER A 105 2.52 0.26 -31.76
C SER A 105 1.55 1.38 -32.08
N PHE A 106 0.74 1.79 -31.10
CA PHE A 106 -0.28 2.81 -31.26
C PHE A 106 -0.38 3.63 -29.98
N ARG A 107 -0.79 4.89 -30.11
CA ARG A 107 -1.10 5.75 -28.96
C ARG A 107 -2.23 5.14 -28.11
N PRO A 108 -2.27 5.42 -26.79
CA PRO A 108 -3.40 5.05 -25.94
C PRO A 108 -4.71 5.63 -26.49
N THR A 109 -5.81 4.90 -26.30
CA THR A 109 -7.15 5.38 -26.63
C THR A 109 -7.67 6.31 -25.53
N ASP A 110 -8.62 7.18 -25.86
CA ASP A 110 -9.24 8.08 -24.88
C ASP A 110 -9.90 7.30 -23.72
N GLN A 111 -10.43 6.10 -24.00
CA GLN A 111 -10.97 5.21 -22.95
C GLN A 111 -9.86 4.68 -22.03
N ALA A 112 -8.69 4.33 -22.58
CA ALA A 112 -7.56 3.88 -21.78
C ALA A 112 -7.03 4.98 -20.87
N GLU A 113 -7.00 6.23 -21.35
CA GLU A 113 -6.66 7.40 -20.53
C GLU A 113 -7.68 7.63 -19.42
N ALA A 114 -8.98 7.58 -19.73
CA ALA A 114 -10.02 7.76 -18.72
C ALA A 114 -9.93 6.70 -17.59
N VAL A 115 -9.73 5.42 -17.94
CA VAL A 115 -9.55 4.35 -16.95
C VAL A 115 -8.27 4.56 -16.13
N ARG A 116 -7.16 4.98 -16.77
CA ARG A 116 -5.92 5.29 -16.05
C ARG A 116 -6.16 6.37 -15.00
N GLU A 117 -6.84 7.46 -15.36
CA GLU A 117 -7.11 8.58 -14.46
C GLU A 117 -8.01 8.18 -13.29
N GLU A 118 -9.09 7.45 -13.58
CA GLU A 118 -10.04 6.97 -12.56
C GLU A 118 -9.35 6.05 -11.55
N VAL A 119 -8.67 5.00 -12.02
CA VAL A 119 -8.01 4.03 -11.13
C VAL A 119 -6.84 4.67 -10.37
N THR A 120 -6.09 5.59 -11.01
CA THR A 120 -5.01 6.33 -10.34
C THR A 120 -5.56 7.18 -9.20
N LYS A 121 -6.69 7.86 -9.42
CA LYS A 121 -7.34 8.67 -8.39
C LYS A 121 -7.78 7.80 -7.21
N GLU A 122 -8.40 6.66 -7.47
CA GLU A 122 -8.83 5.75 -6.39
C GLU A 122 -7.64 5.22 -5.58
N ILE A 123 -6.51 4.92 -6.23
CA ILE A 123 -5.26 4.57 -5.54
C ILE A 123 -4.78 5.73 -4.68
N ASP A 124 -4.72 6.95 -5.24
CA ASP A 124 -4.24 8.14 -4.53
C ASP A 124 -5.08 8.43 -3.28
N GLU A 125 -6.40 8.23 -3.33
CA GLU A 125 -7.29 8.34 -2.17
C GLU A 125 -6.95 7.33 -1.07
N GLN A 126 -6.59 6.10 -1.41
CA GLN A 126 -6.16 5.09 -0.42
C GLN A 126 -4.77 5.40 0.14
N LEU A 127 -3.84 5.86 -0.70
CA LEU A 127 -2.52 6.28 -0.27
C LEU A 127 -2.59 7.50 0.65
N GLU A 128 -3.51 8.44 0.40
CA GLU A 128 -3.75 9.57 1.29
C GLU A 128 -4.33 9.14 2.63
N LYS A 129 -5.32 8.23 2.64
CA LYS A 129 -5.84 7.63 3.88
C LYS A 129 -4.73 6.96 4.68
N TYR A 130 -3.83 6.23 4.01
CA TYR A 130 -2.67 5.63 4.65
C TYR A 130 -1.76 6.68 5.29
N ARG A 131 -1.33 7.69 4.53
CA ARG A 131 -0.47 8.77 5.03
C ARG A 131 -1.10 9.48 6.23
N ASN A 132 -2.39 9.80 6.14
CA ASN A 132 -3.12 10.45 7.23
C ASN A 132 -3.19 9.57 8.47
N ALA A 133 -3.56 8.29 8.33
CA ALA A 133 -3.60 7.35 9.44
C ALA A 133 -2.23 7.23 10.14
N ILE A 134 -1.14 7.08 9.37
CA ILE A 134 0.21 7.00 9.95
C ILE A 134 0.62 8.31 10.63
N SER A 135 0.38 9.47 9.99
CA SER A 135 0.80 10.77 10.54
C SER A 135 0.11 11.15 11.86
N VAL A 136 -1.10 10.62 12.10
CA VAL A 136 -1.90 10.93 13.29
C VAL A 136 -1.79 9.82 14.33
N ASP A 137 -2.05 8.58 13.94
CA ASP A 137 -2.21 7.48 14.88
C ASP A 137 -0.88 6.92 15.36
N LEU A 138 0.15 6.89 14.52
CA LEU A 138 1.43 6.31 14.90
C LEU A 138 2.13 7.13 16.00
N PRO A 139 2.26 8.47 15.91
CA PRO A 139 2.83 9.27 17.00
C PRO A 139 2.01 9.20 18.29
N ALA A 140 0.68 9.15 18.18
CA ALA A 140 -0.20 9.02 19.34
C ALA A 140 0.00 7.67 20.06
N ILE A 141 0.12 6.58 19.30
CA ILE A 141 0.44 5.25 19.82
C ILE A 141 1.82 5.22 20.48
N GLU A 142 2.82 5.87 19.88
CA GLU A 142 4.16 5.96 20.46
C GLU A 142 4.18 6.72 21.78
N ALA A 143 3.47 7.86 21.87
CA ALA A 143 3.33 8.61 23.11
C ALA A 143 2.64 7.79 24.21
N MET A 144 1.53 7.13 23.87
CA MET A 144 0.82 6.25 24.80
C MET A 144 1.69 5.09 25.28
N ALA A 145 2.50 4.49 24.41
CA ALA A 145 3.44 3.43 24.77
C ALA A 145 4.49 3.91 25.77
N GLN A 146 5.02 5.12 25.58
CA GLN A 146 5.97 5.74 26.51
C GLN A 146 5.33 6.00 27.88
N ASP A 147 4.11 6.53 27.92
CA ASP A 147 3.38 6.83 29.16
C ASP A 147 3.18 5.58 30.02
N VAL A 148 2.83 4.45 29.40
CA VAL A 148 2.66 3.16 30.08
C VAL A 148 3.95 2.34 30.18
N ARG A 149 5.11 2.94 29.85
CA ARG A 149 6.45 2.34 29.93
C ARG A 149 6.63 1.05 29.10
N VAL A 150 5.84 0.89 28.05
CA VAL A 150 6.07 -0.16 27.04
C VAL A 150 7.15 0.35 26.09
N PRO A 151 8.26 -0.40 25.88
CA PRO A 151 9.31 0.03 24.96
C PRO A 151 8.72 0.34 23.59
N ALA A 152 9.06 1.50 23.04
CA ALA A 152 8.54 1.99 21.76
C ALA A 152 8.75 0.99 20.61
N LEU A 153 8.05 1.25 19.50
CA LEU A 153 8.34 0.59 18.24
C LEU A 153 9.82 0.86 17.91
N ARG A 154 10.62 -0.20 17.82
CA ARG A 154 12.00 -0.03 17.38
C ARG A 154 11.94 0.29 15.88
N PRO A 155 12.65 1.30 15.38
CA PRO A 155 12.99 1.29 13.97
C PRO A 155 13.82 0.03 13.72
N ARG A 156 13.27 -0.97 13.02
CA ARG A 156 14.12 -2.01 12.43
C ARG A 156 14.99 -1.29 11.40
N LYS A 157 16.31 -1.40 11.56
CA LYS A 157 17.29 -0.90 10.60
C LYS A 157 16.79 -1.19 9.19
N SER A 158 16.79 -0.17 8.33
CA SER A 158 16.62 -0.39 6.90
C SER A 158 17.61 -1.47 6.46
N ALA A 159 17.17 -2.36 5.59
CA ALA A 159 18.04 -3.34 4.95
C ALA A 159 19.10 -2.58 4.14
N GLY A 160 20.23 -2.29 4.76
CA GLY A 160 21.30 -1.45 4.19
C GLY A 160 22.46 -1.20 5.15
N GLU A 161 22.22 -1.18 6.46
CA GLU A 161 23.31 -1.08 7.44
C GLU A 161 23.84 -2.47 7.82
N THR A 162 24.63 -3.04 6.92
CA THR A 162 25.58 -4.09 7.31
C THR A 162 26.55 -3.50 8.35
N SER A 163 26.51 -4.08 9.54
CA SER A 163 27.51 -3.87 10.59
C SER A 163 28.83 -4.46 10.12
N GLY A 164 29.65 -3.66 9.43
CA GLY A 164 31.06 -3.96 9.21
C GLY A 164 31.82 -3.81 10.52
N ARG A 165 32.21 -4.96 11.10
CA ARG A 165 33.34 -5.07 12.01
C ARG A 165 34.64 -4.98 11.22
#